data_AF-A0A383Z2J9-F1
#
_entry.id   AF-A0A383Z2J9-F1
#
_cell.length_a   1.000
_cell.length_b   1.000
_cell.length_c   1.000
_cell.angle_alpha   90.00
_cell.angle_beta   90.00
_cell.angle_gamma   90.00
#
_symmetry.space_group_name_H-M   'P 1'
#
loop_
_entity.id
_entity.type
_entity.pdbx_description
1 polymer ?
#
loop_
_entity_poly.entity_id
_entity_poly.type
_entity_poly.pdbx_seq_one_letter_code
_entity_poly.pdbx_strand_id
1 'polypeptide(L)'
;MEKWFSGCRTGEAKLTKGFNLAARFIIHTVGPKYKSRYRTAAESSLYSCYRNVLQLAKEQSMSSVGFCVINSAKRGYPLEDATHIALRTVRRFLEIHGETIEKVVFAVSELEEATYQKLLPLYFPRSLKEESCSLPYLPADIGNAEGEPVVPERQIRISEKPGAPEDNQEEEEEGLGVDLSFIGSHAFARMEGDIDKQRRLILQGQLSEATLQKQHQRNYNRWLCQARSEDLSDIASLKALYQTGVDNCGRTVMVVVGRNIPVTLIDMDKALLYFIHVMDHIAVKEYVLVYFHTLTSEYNHLDSDFLKKLYDVVDVKYKRNLKAVYFVHPTFRSKVSTWFFTTFSVSGLKDKIHHVDSLHQLFSAISPEQIDFPPFVLEYDARENGPYYTSYPPSPDL
;
A
#
# COMPACT_ATOMS: atom_id res chain seq x y z
N MET A 1 3.68 -25.41 10.82
CA MET A 1 2.24 -25.22 11.12
C MET A 1 1.75 -24.15 10.15
N GLU A 2 1.12 -24.56 9.04
CA GLU A 2 0.61 -23.63 8.02
C GLU A 2 -0.38 -22.65 8.66
N LYS A 3 -0.20 -21.34 8.44
CA LYS A 3 -1.13 -20.30 8.90
C LYS A 3 -2.47 -20.49 8.17
N TRP A 4 -3.37 -21.27 8.74
CA TRP A 4 -4.76 -21.36 8.30
C TRP A 4 -5.41 -19.97 8.44
N PHE A 5 -5.83 -19.40 7.30
CA PHE A 5 -6.72 -18.24 7.13
C PHE A 5 -6.87 -17.30 8.34
N SER A 6 -6.23 -16.13 8.29
CA SER A 6 -6.85 -14.97 8.96
C SER A 6 -8.22 -14.77 8.29
N GLY A 7 -9.30 -14.65 9.05
CA GLY A 7 -10.69 -14.76 8.56
C GLY A 7 -11.04 -13.91 7.33
N CYS A 8 -12.18 -14.19 6.70
CA CYS A 8 -12.69 -13.41 5.56
C CYS A 8 -13.70 -12.36 6.06
N ARG A 9 -13.46 -11.07 5.72
CA ARG A 9 -14.38 -9.99 6.10
C ARG A 9 -15.63 -9.99 5.23
N THR A 10 -16.69 -9.34 5.70
CA THR A 10 -17.93 -9.18 4.92
C THR A 10 -17.63 -8.39 3.64
N GLY A 11 -18.07 -8.89 2.49
CA GLY A 11 -17.79 -8.29 1.17
C GLY A 11 -16.43 -8.67 0.57
N GLU A 12 -15.52 -9.29 1.34
CA GLU A 12 -14.22 -9.74 0.85
C GLU A 12 -14.34 -11.11 0.16
N ALA A 13 -13.38 -11.43 -0.71
CA ALA A 13 -13.25 -12.73 -1.35
C ALA A 13 -11.81 -13.25 -1.21
N LYS A 14 -11.64 -14.55 -0.94
CA LYS A 14 -10.33 -15.20 -0.80
C LYS A 14 -10.30 -16.51 -1.57
N LEU A 15 -9.16 -16.80 -2.20
CA LEU A 15 -8.99 -17.96 -3.05
C LEU A 15 -8.32 -19.13 -2.32
N THR A 16 -8.82 -20.35 -2.52
CA THR A 16 -8.11 -21.59 -2.16
C THR A 16 -8.15 -22.59 -3.32
N LYS A 17 -7.33 -23.63 -3.23
CA LYS A 17 -7.46 -24.80 -4.10
C LYS A 17 -8.79 -25.52 -3.81
N GLY A 18 -9.34 -26.18 -4.83
CA GLY A 18 -10.57 -26.98 -4.71
C GLY A 18 -10.37 -28.36 -4.08
N PHE A 19 -9.13 -28.81 -3.94
CA PHE A 19 -8.77 -30.14 -3.42
C PHE A 19 -9.50 -31.26 -4.17
N ASN A 20 -10.41 -31.99 -3.52
CA ASN A 20 -11.13 -33.12 -4.10
C ASN A 20 -12.37 -32.73 -4.92
N LEU A 21 -12.59 -31.43 -5.16
CA LEU A 21 -13.67 -30.95 -6.03
C LEU A 21 -13.23 -30.96 -7.49
N ALA A 22 -14.20 -31.11 -8.41
CA ALA A 22 -13.97 -30.96 -9.84
C ALA A 22 -13.50 -29.52 -10.21
N ALA A 23 -13.90 -28.53 -9.41
CA ALA A 23 -13.45 -27.15 -9.57
C ALA A 23 -11.99 -26.99 -9.11
N ARG A 24 -11.16 -26.35 -9.94
CA ARG A 24 -9.74 -26.09 -9.64
C ARG A 24 -9.55 -25.24 -8.39
N PHE A 25 -10.42 -24.27 -8.18
CA PHE A 25 -10.36 -23.31 -7.08
C PHE A 25 -11.72 -23.13 -6.40
N ILE A 26 -11.68 -22.70 -5.15
CA ILE A 26 -12.84 -22.21 -4.39
C ILE A 26 -12.57 -20.75 -4.06
N ILE A 27 -13.53 -19.87 -4.37
CA ILE A 27 -13.52 -18.49 -3.95
C ILE A 27 -14.47 -18.35 -2.76
N HIS A 28 -13.89 -18.10 -1.58
CA HIS A 28 -14.59 -17.93 -0.32
C HIS A 28 -14.99 -16.47 -0.18
N THR A 29 -16.29 -16.19 -0.09
CA THR A 29 -16.81 -14.84 0.19
C THR A 29 -17.83 -14.87 1.32
N VAL A 30 -18.00 -13.74 2.00
CA VAL A 30 -18.91 -13.61 3.15
C VAL A 30 -19.96 -12.55 2.85
N GLY A 31 -21.17 -12.99 2.53
CA GLY A 31 -22.33 -12.10 2.36
C GLY A 31 -22.74 -11.38 3.66
N PRO A 32 -23.39 -10.22 3.60
CA PRO A 32 -23.78 -9.46 4.79
C PRO A 32 -24.91 -10.12 5.57
N LYS A 33 -24.99 -9.83 6.88
CA LYS A 33 -26.20 -10.09 7.67
C LYS A 33 -27.20 -8.96 7.40
N TYR A 34 -28.35 -9.28 6.82
CA TYR A 34 -29.33 -8.27 6.45
C TYR A 34 -30.08 -7.76 7.68
N LYS A 35 -30.21 -6.44 7.77
CA LYS A 35 -31.06 -5.73 8.72
C LYS A 35 -31.63 -4.54 7.99
N SER A 36 -32.93 -4.30 8.07
CA SER A 36 -33.60 -3.23 7.31
C SER A 36 -32.98 -1.85 7.55
N ARG A 37 -32.54 -1.57 8.80
CA ARG A 37 -31.84 -0.33 9.17
C ARG A 37 -30.46 -0.12 8.52
N TYR A 38 -29.86 -1.18 7.98
CA TYR A 38 -28.56 -1.16 7.31
C TYR A 38 -28.69 -1.66 5.86
N ARG A 39 -29.84 -1.44 5.22
CA ARG A 39 -30.12 -1.87 3.85
C ARG A 39 -28.98 -1.48 2.90
N THR A 40 -28.61 -0.20 2.88
CA THR A 40 -27.54 0.34 2.01
C THR A 40 -26.18 -0.33 2.22
N ALA A 41 -25.82 -0.60 3.47
CA ALA A 41 -24.55 -1.27 3.79
C ALA A 41 -24.58 -2.75 3.37
N ALA A 42 -25.74 -3.40 3.49
CA ALA A 42 -25.93 -4.77 3.01
C ALA A 42 -25.89 -4.83 1.48
N GLU A 43 -26.51 -3.89 0.77
CA GLU A 43 -26.47 -3.82 -0.69
C GLU A 43 -25.04 -3.65 -1.21
N SER A 44 -24.29 -2.68 -0.65
CA SER A 44 -22.87 -2.45 -0.99
C SER A 44 -21.97 -3.64 -0.66
N SER A 45 -22.22 -4.31 0.48
CA SER A 45 -21.45 -5.50 0.86
C SER A 45 -21.73 -6.70 -0.05
N LEU A 46 -22.99 -6.92 -0.43
CA LEU A 46 -23.37 -8.01 -1.33
C LEU A 46 -22.83 -7.77 -2.74
N TYR A 47 -22.93 -6.54 -3.23
CA TYR A 47 -22.27 -6.10 -4.45
C TYR A 47 -20.76 -6.42 -4.42
N SER A 48 -20.09 -6.05 -3.33
CA SER A 48 -18.66 -6.30 -3.14
C SER A 48 -18.32 -7.79 -3.20
N CYS A 49 -19.16 -8.67 -2.67
CA CYS A 49 -18.97 -10.12 -2.78
C CYS A 49 -18.89 -10.57 -4.25
N TYR A 50 -19.91 -10.25 -5.06
CA TYR A 50 -19.95 -10.64 -6.47
C TYR A 50 -18.79 -10.02 -7.25
N ARG A 51 -18.54 -8.72 -7.06
CA ARG A 51 -17.49 -7.98 -7.75
C ARG A 51 -16.09 -8.52 -7.43
N ASN A 52 -15.80 -8.82 -6.16
CA ASN A 52 -14.49 -9.35 -5.76
C ASN A 52 -14.30 -10.81 -6.22
N VAL A 53 -15.36 -11.62 -6.29
CA VAL A 53 -15.29 -12.97 -6.88
C VAL A 53 -14.93 -12.89 -8.37
N LEU A 54 -15.60 -12.03 -9.13
CA LEU A 54 -15.33 -11.84 -10.56
C LEU A 54 -13.92 -11.26 -10.79
N GLN A 55 -13.48 -10.34 -9.95
CA GLN A 55 -12.11 -9.81 -10.02
C GLN A 55 -11.07 -10.90 -9.81
N LEU A 56 -11.22 -11.74 -8.78
CA LEU A 56 -10.30 -12.87 -8.55
C LEU A 56 -10.31 -13.87 -9.71
N ALA A 57 -11.47 -14.13 -10.30
CA ALA A 57 -11.58 -15.00 -11.47
C ALA A 57 -10.80 -14.43 -12.67
N LYS A 58 -10.90 -13.13 -12.91
CA LYS A 58 -10.15 -12.43 -13.96
C LYS A 58 -8.64 -12.43 -13.70
N GLU A 59 -8.22 -12.08 -12.48
CA GLU A 59 -6.81 -12.04 -12.07
C GLU A 59 -6.12 -13.41 -12.19
N GLN A 60 -6.87 -14.50 -11.97
CA GLN A 60 -6.39 -15.88 -12.10
C GLN A 60 -6.66 -16.48 -13.50
N SER A 61 -7.12 -15.65 -14.45
CA SER A 61 -7.44 -16.03 -15.84
C SER A 61 -8.30 -17.30 -15.90
N MET A 62 -9.38 -17.33 -15.13
CA MET A 62 -10.32 -18.45 -15.12
C MET A 62 -11.29 -18.33 -16.30
N SER A 63 -11.46 -19.43 -17.05
CA SER A 63 -12.42 -19.47 -18.17
C SER A 63 -13.87 -19.57 -17.71
N SER A 64 -14.13 -20.08 -16.50
CA SER A 64 -15.49 -20.23 -15.98
C SER A 64 -15.59 -20.04 -14.47
N VAL A 65 -16.75 -19.54 -14.04
CA VAL A 65 -17.06 -19.28 -12.62
C VAL A 65 -18.46 -19.79 -12.30
N GLY A 66 -18.58 -20.60 -11.24
CA GLY A 66 -19.85 -21.02 -10.67
C GLY A 66 -20.19 -20.22 -9.41
N PHE A 67 -21.28 -19.46 -9.45
CA PHE A 67 -21.84 -18.76 -8.30
C PHE A 67 -22.86 -19.63 -7.58
N CYS A 68 -22.73 -19.77 -6.27
CA CYS A 68 -23.85 -20.10 -5.41
C CYS A 68 -24.66 -18.84 -5.08
N VAL A 69 -25.84 -19.02 -4.50
CA VAL A 69 -26.62 -17.93 -3.90
C VAL A 69 -25.89 -17.44 -2.64
N ILE A 70 -25.09 -16.37 -2.77
CA ILE A 70 -24.23 -15.85 -1.69
C ILE A 70 -25.05 -15.35 -0.49
N ASN A 71 -26.27 -14.87 -0.74
CA ASN A 71 -27.24 -14.48 0.28
C ASN A 71 -27.94 -15.71 0.89
N SER A 72 -27.24 -16.40 1.81
CA SER A 72 -27.85 -17.54 2.52
C SER A 72 -29.13 -17.12 3.26
N ALA A 73 -30.18 -17.96 3.23
CA ALA A 73 -31.46 -17.72 3.92
C ALA A 73 -31.27 -17.38 5.42
N LYS A 74 -30.27 -17.99 6.09
CA LYS A 74 -29.91 -17.72 7.49
C LYS A 74 -29.51 -16.26 7.77
N ARG A 75 -29.12 -15.49 6.76
CA ARG A 75 -28.71 -14.08 6.88
C ARG A 75 -29.85 -13.10 6.59
N GLY A 76 -31.03 -13.59 6.20
CA GLY A 76 -32.27 -12.81 6.11
C GLY A 76 -32.32 -11.75 5.01
N TYR A 77 -31.48 -11.85 3.98
CA TYR A 77 -31.51 -10.91 2.86
C TYR A 77 -32.73 -11.20 1.96
N PRO A 78 -33.55 -10.19 1.59
CA PRO A 78 -34.66 -10.39 0.67
C PRO A 78 -34.17 -10.97 -0.66
N LEU A 79 -34.76 -12.10 -1.07
CA LEU A 79 -34.27 -12.88 -2.20
C LEU A 79 -34.26 -12.08 -3.51
N GLU A 80 -35.37 -11.41 -3.84
CA GLU A 80 -35.51 -10.63 -5.07
C GLU A 80 -34.50 -9.46 -5.12
N ASP A 81 -34.36 -8.69 -4.04
CA ASP A 81 -33.36 -7.62 -3.92
C ASP A 81 -31.92 -8.14 -4.13
N ALA A 82 -31.59 -9.30 -3.53
CA ALA A 82 -30.27 -9.91 -3.66
C ALA A 82 -30.00 -10.39 -5.09
N THR A 83 -31.01 -10.99 -5.74
CA THR A 83 -30.89 -11.48 -7.12
C THR A 83 -30.70 -10.33 -8.10
N HIS A 84 -31.38 -9.19 -7.91
CA HIS A 84 -31.12 -7.98 -8.70
C HIS A 84 -29.65 -7.56 -8.64
N ILE A 85 -29.05 -7.52 -7.43
CA ILE A 85 -27.64 -7.17 -7.25
C ILE A 85 -26.72 -8.18 -7.93
N ALA A 86 -26.99 -9.48 -7.77
CA ALA A 86 -26.21 -10.55 -8.36
C ALA A 86 -26.16 -10.45 -9.90
N LEU A 87 -27.32 -10.37 -10.53
CA LEU A 87 -27.46 -10.36 -11.99
C LEU A 87 -26.91 -9.06 -12.59
N ARG A 88 -27.23 -7.91 -11.97
CA ARG A 88 -26.71 -6.61 -12.39
C ARG A 88 -25.18 -6.55 -12.37
N THR A 89 -24.58 -7.00 -11.27
CA THR A 89 -23.12 -6.96 -11.09
C THR A 89 -22.42 -7.84 -12.13
N VAL A 90 -22.92 -9.06 -12.34
CA VAL A 90 -22.37 -9.97 -13.35
C VAL A 90 -22.57 -9.40 -14.76
N ARG A 91 -23.74 -8.83 -15.06
CA ARG A 91 -24.01 -8.20 -16.37
C ARG A 91 -23.01 -7.09 -16.67
N ARG A 92 -22.87 -6.10 -15.77
CA ARG A 92 -21.94 -4.97 -15.94
C ARG A 92 -20.49 -5.42 -16.07
N PHE A 93 -20.08 -6.39 -15.25
CA PHE A 93 -18.72 -6.93 -15.34
C PHE A 93 -18.46 -7.61 -16.69
N LEU A 94 -19.41 -8.39 -17.21
CA LEU A 94 -19.27 -9.07 -18.50
C LEU A 94 -19.30 -8.09 -19.68
N GLU A 95 -20.01 -6.96 -19.58
CA GLU A 95 -19.97 -5.91 -20.61
C GLU A 95 -18.56 -5.33 -20.80
N ILE A 96 -17.75 -5.25 -19.73
CA ILE A 96 -16.41 -4.64 -19.76
C ILE A 96 -15.30 -5.71 -19.87
N HIS A 97 -15.51 -6.90 -19.30
CA HIS A 97 -14.46 -7.92 -19.13
C HIS A 97 -14.84 -9.32 -19.66
N GLY A 98 -15.95 -9.43 -20.39
CA GLY A 98 -16.51 -10.69 -20.86
C GLY A 98 -15.59 -11.49 -21.80
N GLU A 99 -14.66 -10.84 -22.50
CA GLU A 99 -13.71 -11.53 -23.40
C GLU A 99 -12.83 -12.58 -22.69
N THR A 100 -12.62 -12.40 -21.38
CA THR A 100 -11.75 -13.29 -20.57
C THR A 100 -12.49 -14.46 -19.93
N ILE A 101 -13.83 -14.44 -19.92
CA ILE A 101 -14.66 -15.43 -19.22
C ILE A 101 -15.62 -16.07 -20.23
N GLU A 102 -15.48 -17.36 -20.44
CA GLU A 102 -16.34 -18.12 -21.36
C GLU A 102 -17.72 -18.39 -20.77
N LYS A 103 -17.80 -18.71 -19.47
CA LYS A 103 -19.06 -19.11 -18.82
C LYS A 103 -19.18 -18.63 -17.37
N VAL A 104 -20.34 -18.07 -17.05
CA VAL A 104 -20.77 -17.83 -15.67
C VAL A 104 -22.00 -18.68 -15.40
N VAL A 105 -21.96 -19.48 -14.34
CA VAL A 105 -23.06 -20.38 -13.94
C VAL A 105 -23.65 -19.91 -12.62
N PHE A 106 -24.95 -19.66 -12.58
CA PHE A 106 -25.68 -19.45 -11.34
C PHE A 106 -26.27 -20.78 -10.85
N ALA A 107 -25.66 -21.37 -9.83
CA ALA A 107 -26.16 -22.58 -9.18
C ALA A 107 -27.22 -22.19 -8.15
N VAL A 108 -28.48 -22.44 -8.49
CA VAL A 108 -29.68 -22.13 -7.69
C VAL A 108 -30.35 -23.42 -7.21
N SER A 109 -31.06 -23.36 -6.08
CA SER A 109 -31.97 -24.44 -5.66
C SER A 109 -33.39 -24.15 -6.14
N GLU A 110 -34.32 -25.09 -5.90
CA GLU A 110 -35.75 -24.92 -6.20
C GLU A 110 -36.35 -23.66 -5.54
N LEU A 111 -35.79 -23.21 -4.41
CA LEU A 111 -36.25 -22.01 -3.71
C LEU A 111 -35.97 -20.74 -4.52
N GLU A 112 -34.80 -20.63 -5.15
CA GLU A 112 -34.36 -19.41 -5.83
C GLU A 112 -34.62 -19.43 -7.33
N GLU A 113 -34.78 -20.61 -7.92
CA GLU A 113 -34.91 -20.80 -9.37
C GLU A 113 -35.97 -19.90 -9.99
N ALA A 114 -37.18 -19.86 -9.43
CA ALA A 114 -38.28 -19.04 -9.95
C ALA A 114 -37.93 -17.55 -9.98
N THR A 115 -37.19 -17.06 -8.97
CA THR A 115 -36.77 -15.65 -8.90
C THR A 115 -35.69 -15.36 -9.96
N TYR A 116 -34.72 -16.26 -10.14
CA TYR A 116 -33.70 -16.11 -11.16
C TYR A 116 -34.28 -16.16 -12.58
N GLN A 117 -35.20 -17.10 -12.86
CA GLN A 117 -35.89 -17.19 -14.15
C GLN A 117 -36.70 -15.92 -14.46
N LYS A 118 -37.37 -15.37 -13.45
CA LYS A 118 -38.10 -14.09 -13.58
C LYS A 118 -37.16 -12.92 -13.90
N LEU A 119 -36.01 -12.84 -13.24
CA LEU A 119 -35.14 -11.66 -13.29
C LEU A 119 -34.05 -11.69 -14.39
N LEU A 120 -33.66 -12.88 -14.86
CA LEU A 120 -32.64 -13.02 -15.91
C LEU A 120 -32.96 -12.22 -17.19
N PRO A 121 -34.20 -12.27 -17.75
CA PRO A 121 -34.57 -11.47 -18.92
C PRO A 121 -34.34 -9.97 -18.78
N LEU A 122 -34.46 -9.44 -17.56
CA LEU A 122 -34.29 -8.01 -17.30
C LEU A 122 -32.84 -7.56 -17.49
N TYR A 123 -31.88 -8.41 -17.14
CA TYR A 123 -30.45 -8.10 -17.22
C TYR A 123 -29.77 -8.74 -18.44
N PHE A 124 -30.35 -9.80 -18.99
CA PHE A 124 -29.84 -10.55 -20.13
C PHE A 124 -30.97 -10.81 -21.14
N PRO A 125 -31.52 -9.76 -21.77
CA PRO A 125 -32.56 -9.92 -22.77
C PRO A 125 -32.01 -10.69 -23.98
N ARG A 126 -32.77 -11.67 -24.47
CA ARG A 126 -32.37 -12.53 -25.61
C ARG A 126 -32.78 -11.92 -26.96
N SER A 127 -33.70 -10.96 -26.94
CA SER A 127 -34.19 -10.26 -28.13
C SER A 127 -34.53 -8.80 -27.81
N LEU A 128 -34.51 -7.93 -28.82
CA LEU A 128 -34.89 -6.50 -28.68
C LEU A 128 -36.33 -6.33 -28.17
N LYS A 129 -37.23 -7.27 -28.50
CA LYS A 129 -38.60 -7.30 -27.98
C LYS A 129 -38.62 -7.58 -26.48
N GLU A 130 -37.83 -8.55 -26.03
CA GLU A 130 -37.69 -8.88 -24.61
C GLU A 130 -37.07 -7.72 -23.81
N GLU A 131 -36.07 -7.04 -24.37
CA GLU A 131 -35.49 -5.82 -23.81
C GLU A 131 -36.56 -4.72 -23.63
N SER A 132 -37.31 -4.42 -24.69
CA SER A 132 -38.37 -3.41 -24.67
C SER A 132 -39.46 -3.72 -23.64
N CYS A 133 -39.85 -5.01 -23.52
CA CYS A 133 -40.82 -5.45 -22.53
C CYS A 133 -40.27 -5.45 -21.09
N SER A 134 -38.95 -5.56 -20.91
CA SER A 134 -38.31 -5.65 -19.59
C SER A 134 -38.00 -4.29 -18.97
N LEU A 135 -37.80 -3.25 -19.80
CA LEU A 135 -37.48 -1.89 -19.36
C LEU A 135 -38.40 -1.35 -18.24
N PRO A 136 -39.74 -1.52 -18.28
CA PRO A 136 -40.63 -1.00 -17.23
C PRO A 136 -40.50 -1.72 -15.88
N TYR A 137 -39.93 -2.93 -15.87
CA TYR A 137 -39.81 -3.77 -14.68
C TYR A 137 -38.43 -3.66 -14.01
N LEU A 138 -37.52 -2.87 -14.58
CA LEU A 138 -36.22 -2.62 -13.96
C LEU A 138 -36.39 -1.81 -12.66
N PRO A 139 -35.62 -2.14 -11.61
CA PRO A 139 -35.65 -1.38 -10.37
C PRO A 139 -35.15 0.06 -10.60
N ALA A 140 -35.63 1.00 -9.79
CA ALA A 140 -35.25 2.41 -9.89
C ALA A 140 -33.73 2.64 -9.73
N ASP A 141 -33.07 1.84 -8.90
CA ASP A 141 -31.61 1.76 -8.87
C ASP A 141 -31.12 0.65 -9.82
N ILE A 142 -30.54 1.05 -10.94
CA ILE A 142 -29.84 0.16 -11.88
C ILE A 142 -28.32 0.17 -11.70
N GLY A 143 -27.84 0.70 -10.56
CA GLY A 143 -26.43 0.82 -10.22
C GLY A 143 -25.64 1.77 -11.13
N ASN A 144 -24.37 1.98 -10.79
CA ASN A 144 -23.43 2.73 -11.63
C ASN A 144 -22.88 1.85 -12.78
N ALA A 145 -21.89 2.37 -13.53
CA ALA A 145 -21.26 1.64 -14.64
C ALA A 145 -20.68 0.26 -14.23
N GLU A 146 -20.30 0.10 -12.96
CA GLU A 146 -19.77 -1.14 -12.40
C GLU A 146 -20.85 -1.99 -11.71
N GLY A 147 -22.12 -1.56 -11.73
CA GLY A 147 -23.26 -2.24 -11.10
C GLY A 147 -23.40 -1.98 -9.59
N GLU A 148 -22.60 -1.09 -9.01
CA GLU A 148 -22.67 -0.71 -7.60
C GLU A 148 -23.97 0.07 -7.32
N PRO A 149 -24.70 -0.22 -6.23
CA PRO A 149 -25.90 0.54 -5.86
C PRO A 149 -25.61 2.04 -5.71
N VAL A 150 -26.40 2.88 -6.38
CA VAL A 150 -26.25 4.33 -6.30
C VAL A 150 -27.07 4.84 -5.11
N VAL A 151 -26.40 5.48 -4.16
CA VAL A 151 -27.04 6.11 -2.99
C VAL A 151 -27.03 7.62 -3.21
N PRO A 152 -28.18 8.25 -3.54
CA PRO A 152 -28.24 9.69 -3.88
C PRO A 152 -27.70 10.58 -2.74
N GLU A 153 -27.92 10.18 -1.50
CA GLU A 153 -27.44 10.88 -0.29
C GLU A 153 -25.91 10.86 -0.12
N ARG A 154 -25.21 9.98 -0.85
CA ARG A 154 -23.73 9.91 -0.90
C ARG A 154 -23.14 10.56 -2.14
N GLN A 155 -23.98 10.94 -3.12
CA GLN A 155 -23.52 11.76 -4.22
C GLN A 155 -23.36 13.18 -3.71
N ILE A 156 -22.15 13.73 -3.81
CA ILE A 156 -21.89 15.13 -3.50
C ILE A 156 -22.81 15.95 -4.40
N ARG A 157 -23.85 16.57 -3.83
CA ARG A 157 -24.61 17.62 -4.51
C ARG A 157 -23.65 18.80 -4.68
N ILE A 158 -22.95 18.85 -5.79
CA ILE A 158 -22.40 20.12 -6.26
C ILE A 158 -23.63 20.87 -6.79
N SER A 159 -24.38 21.50 -5.89
CA SER A 159 -25.24 22.60 -6.29
C SER A 159 -24.32 23.62 -6.95
N GLU A 160 -24.58 23.94 -8.21
CA GLU A 160 -24.00 25.13 -8.83
C GLU A 160 -24.21 26.30 -7.87
N LYS A 161 -23.15 27.08 -7.66
CA LYS A 161 -23.04 28.12 -6.62
C LYS A 161 -24.37 28.86 -6.37
N PRO A 162 -24.77 29.08 -5.10
CA PRO A 162 -25.68 30.18 -4.80
C PRO A 162 -24.93 31.49 -5.05
N GLY A 163 -25.26 32.19 -6.14
CA GLY A 163 -24.72 33.52 -6.42
C GLY A 163 -24.13 33.69 -7.83
N ALA A 164 -25.01 33.94 -8.80
CA ALA A 164 -24.79 34.90 -9.87
C ALA A 164 -26.16 35.49 -10.25
N PRO A 165 -26.22 36.78 -10.62
CA PRO A 165 -27.42 37.61 -10.49
C PRO A 165 -28.47 37.27 -11.53
N GLU A 166 -29.73 37.26 -11.11
CA GLU A 166 -30.85 37.43 -12.02
C GLU A 166 -30.80 38.83 -12.62
N ASP A 167 -31.06 38.91 -13.93
CA ASP A 167 -31.71 40.08 -14.49
C ASP A 167 -33.20 39.72 -14.64
N ASN A 168 -33.99 40.26 -13.70
CA ASN A 168 -35.45 40.48 -13.67
C ASN A 168 -36.40 39.28 -13.67
N GLN A 169 -37.02 38.99 -12.50
CA GLN A 169 -38.28 39.62 -12.05
C GLN A 169 -38.61 39.26 -10.58
N GLU A 170 -38.89 40.31 -9.80
CA GLU A 170 -39.71 40.41 -8.56
C GLU A 170 -39.94 39.15 -7.69
N GLU A 171 -39.42 39.15 -6.45
CA GLU A 171 -40.23 39.21 -5.21
C GLU A 171 -39.32 39.14 -3.96
N GLU A 172 -39.75 39.83 -2.91
CA GLU A 172 -39.09 40.08 -1.62
C GLU A 172 -38.97 38.80 -0.76
N GLU A 173 -37.87 38.64 0.01
CA GLU A 173 -37.94 38.37 1.46
C GLU A 173 -36.55 38.36 2.14
N GLU A 174 -36.52 38.93 3.35
CA GLU A 174 -35.38 39.25 4.20
C GLU A 174 -34.72 38.03 4.87
N GLY A 175 -33.42 38.10 5.21
CA GLY A 175 -32.88 37.22 6.27
C GLY A 175 -31.36 37.01 6.38
N LEU A 176 -30.70 37.91 7.10
CA LEU A 176 -29.53 37.69 8.00
C LEU A 176 -28.22 37.09 7.44
N GLY A 177 -27.22 37.97 7.28
CA GLY A 177 -25.84 37.63 6.96
C GLY A 177 -25.08 36.94 8.10
N VAL A 178 -24.34 35.89 7.74
CA VAL A 178 -23.25 35.33 8.53
C VAL A 178 -21.97 35.45 7.70
N ASP A 179 -21.00 36.18 8.25
CA ASP A 179 -19.72 36.54 7.65
C ASP A 179 -18.88 35.29 7.31
N LEU A 180 -18.77 34.97 6.02
CA LEU A 180 -18.07 33.81 5.44
C LEU A 180 -16.62 34.12 5.03
N SER A 181 -16.07 35.27 5.46
CA SER A 181 -14.72 35.75 5.08
C SER A 181 -13.56 34.82 5.47
N PHE A 182 -13.80 33.74 6.23
CA PHE A 182 -12.77 32.78 6.62
C PHE A 182 -12.70 31.50 5.75
N ILE A 183 -13.67 31.24 4.87
CA ILE A 183 -13.69 30.03 4.02
C ILE A 183 -12.94 30.30 2.71
N GLY A 184 -11.63 30.24 2.77
CA GLY A 184 -10.76 30.38 1.59
C GLY A 184 -9.26 30.29 1.90
N SER A 185 -8.89 30.45 3.17
CA SER A 185 -7.52 30.33 3.65
C SER A 185 -7.10 28.91 4.00
N HIS A 186 -8.04 27.95 4.08
CA HIS A 186 -7.74 26.57 4.43
C HIS A 186 -7.04 25.83 3.28
N ALA A 187 -6.01 25.02 3.59
CA ALA A 187 -5.23 24.26 2.61
C ALA A 187 -6.07 23.37 1.68
N PHE A 188 -7.30 23.04 2.09
CA PHE A 188 -8.29 22.27 1.32
C PHE A 188 -8.92 23.05 0.16
N ALA A 189 -8.98 24.38 0.25
CA ALA A 189 -9.58 25.27 -0.76
C ALA A 189 -8.57 25.75 -1.83
N ARG A 190 -7.29 25.40 -1.68
CA ARG A 190 -6.29 25.65 -2.72
C ARG A 190 -6.44 24.62 -3.83
N MET A 191 -6.94 25.08 -4.97
CA MET A 191 -7.11 24.32 -6.19
C MET A 191 -5.75 23.79 -6.69
N GLU A 192 -5.40 22.56 -6.33
CA GLU A 192 -4.36 21.81 -7.05
C GLU A 192 -4.99 21.19 -8.30
N GLY A 193 -4.30 21.29 -9.44
CA GLY A 193 -4.85 20.97 -10.77
C GLY A 193 -5.44 19.57 -10.93
N ASP A 194 -6.17 19.41 -12.05
CA ASP A 194 -7.02 18.26 -12.43
C ASP A 194 -6.46 16.86 -12.07
N ILE A 195 -6.92 16.35 -10.94
CA ILE A 195 -6.54 15.07 -10.33
C ILE A 195 -7.03 13.88 -11.18
N ASP A 196 -8.15 14.03 -11.90
CA ASP A 196 -8.74 12.92 -12.65
C ASP A 196 -8.05 12.70 -13.99
N LYS A 197 -7.51 13.75 -14.59
CA LYS A 197 -6.62 13.63 -15.75
C LYS A 197 -5.33 12.88 -15.38
N GLN A 198 -4.79 13.12 -14.18
CA GLN A 198 -3.64 12.38 -13.65
C GLN A 198 -3.97 10.90 -13.39
N ARG A 199 -5.16 10.60 -12.84
CA ARG A 199 -5.61 9.21 -12.59
C ARG A 199 -5.79 8.40 -13.87
N ARG A 200 -6.29 9.01 -14.96
CA ARG A 200 -6.40 8.33 -16.26
C ARG A 200 -5.04 8.00 -16.88
N LEU A 201 -4.05 8.89 -16.74
CA LEU A 201 -2.68 8.65 -17.21
C LEU A 201 -1.97 7.54 -16.40
N ILE A 202 -2.25 7.43 -15.10
CA ILE A 202 -1.77 6.34 -14.22
C ILE A 202 -2.30 4.97 -14.71
N LEU A 203 -3.59 4.89 -15.07
CA LEU A 203 -4.23 3.64 -15.52
C LEU A 203 -3.78 3.19 -16.91
N GLN A 204 -3.26 4.10 -17.74
CA GLN A 204 -2.78 3.81 -19.10
C GLN A 204 -1.28 3.49 -19.16
N GLY A 205 -0.57 3.45 -18.02
CA GLY A 205 0.87 3.17 -17.97
C GLY A 205 1.75 4.26 -18.59
N GLN A 206 1.16 5.39 -19.01
CA GLN A 206 1.83 6.54 -19.60
C GLN A 206 2.04 7.61 -18.53
N LEU A 207 2.87 7.31 -17.55
CA LEU A 207 3.37 8.34 -16.64
C LEU A 207 4.59 9.01 -17.26
N SER A 208 4.48 10.31 -17.51
CA SER A 208 5.69 11.14 -17.63
C SER A 208 6.47 11.03 -16.31
N GLU A 209 7.79 10.82 -16.37
CA GLU A 209 8.68 10.67 -15.21
C GLU A 209 8.46 11.77 -14.16
N ALA A 210 8.15 13.00 -14.60
CA ALA A 210 7.84 14.13 -13.74
C ALA A 210 6.59 13.94 -12.87
N THR A 211 5.59 13.20 -13.34
CA THR A 211 4.34 12.94 -12.61
C THR A 211 4.54 11.84 -11.57
N LEU A 212 5.30 10.79 -11.90
CA LEU A 212 5.72 9.74 -10.96
C LEU A 212 6.50 10.38 -9.80
N GLN A 213 7.48 11.23 -10.13
CA GLN A 213 8.28 11.94 -9.14
C GLN A 213 7.44 12.84 -8.23
N LYS A 214 6.44 13.54 -8.78
CA LYS A 214 5.50 14.37 -7.99
C LYS A 214 4.64 13.54 -7.02
N GLN A 215 4.22 12.34 -7.42
CA GLN A 215 3.48 11.43 -6.56
C GLN A 215 4.35 10.84 -5.44
N HIS A 216 5.57 10.41 -5.76
CA HIS A 216 6.54 9.97 -4.75
C HIS A 216 6.85 11.08 -3.74
N GLN A 217 7.03 12.32 -4.20
CA GLN A 217 7.23 13.48 -3.31
C GLN A 217 6.05 13.72 -2.36
N ARG A 218 4.81 13.61 -2.85
CA ARG A 218 3.61 13.74 -2.02
C ARG A 218 3.52 12.64 -0.96
N ASN A 219 3.80 11.40 -1.35
CA ASN A 219 3.82 10.26 -0.42
C ASN A 219 4.90 10.46 0.64
N TYR A 220 6.11 10.84 0.25
CA TYR A 220 7.22 11.12 1.16
C TYR A 220 6.87 12.24 2.15
N ASN A 221 6.28 13.35 1.69
CA ASN A 221 5.85 14.44 2.58
C ASN A 221 4.80 13.98 3.59
N ARG A 222 3.91 13.04 3.23
CA ARG A 222 2.96 12.45 4.18
C ARG A 222 3.65 11.66 5.28
N TRP A 223 4.63 10.82 4.91
CA TRP A 223 5.45 10.08 5.87
C TRP A 223 6.23 11.02 6.78
N LEU A 224 6.78 12.10 6.24
CA LEU A 224 7.49 13.12 7.00
C LEU A 224 6.59 13.82 8.05
N CYS A 225 5.37 14.20 7.65
CA CYS A 225 4.41 14.80 8.58
C CYS A 225 4.07 13.83 9.71
N GLN A 226 3.84 12.56 9.39
CA GLN A 226 3.56 11.53 10.38
C GLN A 226 4.75 11.31 11.33
N ALA A 227 5.97 11.30 10.80
CA ALA A 227 7.20 11.16 11.58
C ALA A 227 7.50 12.36 12.50
N ARG A 228 6.86 13.51 12.26
CA ARG A 228 6.95 14.68 13.14
C ARG A 228 5.85 14.72 14.20
N SER A 229 4.72 14.04 13.96
CA SER A 229 3.59 14.02 14.87
C SER A 229 3.62 12.87 15.88
N GLU A 230 4.24 11.75 15.53
CA GLU A 230 4.31 10.57 16.40
C GLU A 230 5.45 10.68 17.43
N ASP A 231 5.22 10.09 18.60
CA ASP A 231 6.27 9.90 19.60
C ASP A 231 7.16 8.71 19.21
N LEU A 232 8.45 9.01 19.00
CA LEU A 232 9.48 8.07 18.54
C LEU A 232 10.57 7.85 19.61
N SER A 233 10.34 8.29 20.84
CA SER A 233 11.30 8.23 21.95
C SER A 233 11.73 6.79 22.27
N ASP A 234 10.80 5.84 22.19
CA ASP A 234 11.06 4.41 22.40
C ASP A 234 12.13 3.88 21.43
N ILE A 235 12.07 4.31 20.17
CA ILE A 235 13.01 3.87 19.13
C ILE A 235 14.33 4.64 19.22
N ALA A 236 14.28 5.93 19.56
CA ALA A 236 15.48 6.72 19.81
C ALA A 236 16.33 6.12 20.95
N SER A 237 15.67 5.57 21.99
CA SER A 237 16.34 4.94 23.15
C SER A 237 17.24 3.75 22.78
N LEU A 238 16.96 3.09 21.65
CA LEU A 238 17.72 1.93 21.17
C LEU A 238 19.12 2.32 20.67
N LYS A 239 19.35 3.61 20.36
CA LYS A 239 20.59 4.10 19.74
C LYS A 239 20.99 3.31 18.48
N ALA A 240 19.98 2.87 17.73
CA ALA A 240 20.18 2.06 16.52
C ALA A 240 20.62 2.89 15.31
N LEU A 241 20.31 4.20 15.29
CA LEU A 241 20.69 5.14 14.24
C LEU A 241 21.11 6.45 14.90
N TYR A 242 22.31 6.93 14.56
CA TYR A 242 22.82 8.22 15.03
C TYR A 242 23.75 8.86 14.01
N GLN A 243 23.84 10.19 14.07
CA GLN A 243 24.81 10.97 13.32
C GLN A 243 26.13 11.00 14.09
N THR A 244 27.22 10.74 13.38
CA THR A 244 28.58 11.00 13.87
C THR A 244 29.24 12.06 12.98
N GLY A 245 30.51 12.39 13.19
CA GLY A 245 31.23 13.50 12.55
C GLY A 245 31.30 13.45 11.02
N VAL A 246 32.49 13.71 10.47
CA VAL A 246 32.67 13.79 9.01
C VAL A 246 33.71 12.81 8.50
N ASP A 247 33.47 12.35 7.29
CA ASP A 247 34.39 11.57 6.48
C ASP A 247 35.60 12.43 6.02
N ASN A 248 36.66 11.82 5.51
CA ASN A 248 37.86 12.55 5.04
C ASN A 248 37.54 13.53 3.89
N CYS A 249 36.40 13.36 3.21
CA CYS A 249 35.89 14.28 2.20
C CYS A 249 34.92 15.34 2.75
N GLY A 250 34.76 15.46 4.07
CA GLY A 250 33.84 16.43 4.71
C GLY A 250 32.36 16.06 4.64
N ARG A 251 32.03 14.80 4.33
CA ARG A 251 30.65 14.29 4.22
C ARG A 251 30.14 13.83 5.58
N THR A 252 28.87 14.07 5.87
CA THR A 252 28.26 13.62 7.14
C THR A 252 28.22 12.10 7.20
N VAL A 253 28.63 11.53 8.34
CA VAL A 253 28.63 10.09 8.56
C VAL A 253 27.43 9.70 9.41
N MET A 254 26.62 8.79 8.88
CA MET A 254 25.49 8.19 9.60
C MET A 254 25.82 6.77 10.00
N VAL A 255 25.59 6.43 11.26
CA VAL A 255 25.84 5.09 11.78
C VAL A 255 24.53 4.37 12.04
N VAL A 256 24.44 3.14 11.56
CA VAL A 256 23.36 2.19 11.86
C VAL A 256 23.94 0.98 12.58
N VAL A 257 23.41 0.67 13.75
CA VAL A 257 23.84 -0.46 14.58
C VAL A 257 22.83 -1.58 14.48
N GLY A 258 23.14 -2.62 13.70
CA GLY A 258 22.23 -3.74 13.46
C GLY A 258 21.86 -4.51 14.73
N ARG A 259 22.79 -4.62 15.69
CA ARG A 259 22.55 -5.31 16.98
C ARG A 259 21.40 -4.69 17.78
N ASN A 260 21.23 -3.38 17.67
CA ASN A 260 20.30 -2.61 18.49
C ASN A 260 18.90 -2.54 17.88
N ILE A 261 18.61 -3.30 16.81
CA ILE A 261 17.31 -3.37 16.15
C ILE A 261 16.67 -4.73 16.45
N PRO A 262 15.99 -4.91 17.61
CA PRO A 262 15.22 -6.12 17.88
C PRO A 262 13.90 -6.11 17.08
N VAL A 263 13.91 -6.74 15.90
CA VAL A 263 12.80 -6.74 14.93
C VAL A 263 11.53 -7.38 15.50
N THR A 264 11.66 -8.30 16.46
CA THR A 264 10.52 -8.99 17.08
C THR A 264 9.76 -8.16 18.13
N LEU A 265 10.38 -7.10 18.65
CA LEU A 265 9.83 -6.31 19.77
C LEU A 265 9.41 -4.90 19.37
N ILE A 266 9.85 -4.42 18.20
CA ILE A 266 9.63 -3.04 17.76
C ILE A 266 8.59 -2.99 16.64
N ASP A 267 7.78 -1.94 16.66
CA ASP A 267 6.95 -1.58 15.52
C ASP A 267 7.81 -1.06 14.36
N MET A 268 7.88 -1.87 13.30
CA MET A 268 8.66 -1.57 12.11
C MET A 268 8.19 -0.30 11.39
N ASP A 269 6.91 0.07 11.48
CA ASP A 269 6.42 1.31 10.88
C ASP A 269 6.92 2.54 11.64
N LYS A 270 6.97 2.47 12.97
CA LYS A 270 7.61 3.52 13.78
C LYS A 270 9.12 3.59 13.52
N ALA A 271 9.79 2.46 13.32
CA ALA A 271 11.22 2.43 12.99
C ALA A 271 11.51 3.13 11.65
N LEU A 272 10.64 2.92 10.65
CA LEU A 272 10.68 3.64 9.38
C LEU A 272 10.46 5.14 9.56
N LEU A 273 9.48 5.56 10.37
CA LEU A 273 9.22 6.96 10.67
C LEU A 273 10.43 7.63 11.36
N TYR A 274 11.04 6.97 12.34
CA TYR A 274 12.25 7.44 13.01
C TYR A 274 13.42 7.59 12.03
N PHE A 275 13.64 6.61 11.15
CA PHE A 275 14.66 6.72 10.11
C PHE A 275 14.43 7.94 9.21
N ILE A 276 13.19 8.16 8.75
CA ILE A 276 12.84 9.30 7.91
C ILE A 276 13.07 10.62 8.66
N HIS A 277 12.64 10.70 9.92
CA HIS A 277 12.80 11.88 10.77
C HIS A 277 14.28 12.30 10.89
N VAL A 278 15.15 11.35 11.23
CA VAL A 278 16.59 11.61 11.40
C VAL A 278 17.24 11.90 10.06
N MET A 279 16.91 11.14 9.02
CA MET A 279 17.64 11.25 7.76
C MET A 279 17.17 12.41 6.87
N ASP A 280 15.97 12.98 7.08
CA ASP A 280 15.41 14.05 6.22
C ASP A 280 16.33 15.26 6.07
N HIS A 281 16.90 15.75 7.19
CA HIS A 281 17.78 16.91 7.19
C HIS A 281 19.19 16.58 6.69
N ILE A 282 19.63 15.34 6.90
CA ILE A 282 21.00 14.88 6.58
C ILE A 282 21.12 14.58 5.09
N ALA A 283 20.10 13.92 4.52
CA ALA A 283 20.07 13.53 3.12
C ALA A 283 19.95 14.71 2.14
N VAL A 284 19.78 15.94 2.63
CA VAL A 284 19.87 17.16 1.81
C VAL A 284 21.29 17.36 1.27
N LYS A 285 22.31 16.97 2.05
CA LYS A 285 23.73 17.06 1.69
C LYS A 285 24.30 15.68 1.36
N GLU A 286 25.50 15.65 0.78
CA GLU A 286 26.21 14.40 0.54
C GLU A 286 26.59 13.72 1.86
N TYR A 287 26.27 12.43 1.97
CA TYR A 287 26.46 11.67 3.20
C TYR A 287 26.95 10.24 2.91
N VAL A 288 27.48 9.63 3.96
CA VAL A 288 27.98 8.26 4.00
C VAL A 288 27.25 7.50 5.09
N LEU A 289 26.94 6.23 4.83
CA LEU A 289 26.29 5.35 5.80
C LEU A 289 27.28 4.27 6.25
N VAL A 290 27.41 4.06 7.56
CA VAL A 290 28.19 2.97 8.16
C VAL A 290 27.22 2.04 8.86
N TYR A 291 27.15 0.79 8.43
CA TYR A 291 26.30 -0.23 9.02
C TYR A 291 27.16 -1.25 9.78
N PHE A 292 27.01 -1.30 11.10
CA PHE A 292 27.65 -2.29 11.95
C PHE A 292 26.79 -3.56 12.03
N HIS A 293 27.27 -4.62 11.39
CA HIS A 293 26.65 -5.96 11.45
C HIS A 293 27.29 -6.84 12.54
N THR A 294 27.99 -6.22 13.48
CA THR A 294 28.73 -6.94 14.53
C THR A 294 27.76 -7.58 15.51
N LEU A 295 27.90 -8.90 15.74
CA LEU A 295 27.07 -9.68 16.67
C LEU A 295 25.55 -9.63 16.38
N THR A 296 25.15 -9.44 15.12
CA THR A 296 23.73 -9.53 14.74
C THR A 296 23.27 -10.99 14.67
N SER A 297 22.10 -11.28 15.26
CA SER A 297 21.46 -12.59 15.25
C SER A 297 20.23 -12.60 14.31
N GLU A 298 19.61 -13.77 14.11
CA GLU A 298 18.44 -13.92 13.22
C GLU A 298 17.25 -13.03 13.63
N TYR A 299 17.11 -12.68 14.91
CA TYR A 299 16.07 -11.78 15.43
C TYR A 299 16.28 -10.29 15.09
N ASN A 300 17.44 -9.94 14.53
CA ASN A 300 17.80 -8.57 14.13
C ASN A 300 17.75 -8.38 12.61
N HIS A 301 17.39 -9.43 11.87
CA HIS A 301 17.32 -9.37 10.42
C HIS A 301 16.05 -8.66 9.98
N LEU A 302 16.22 -7.60 9.19
CA LEU A 302 15.12 -6.86 8.60
C LEU A 302 14.45 -7.70 7.50
N ASP A 303 13.13 -7.80 7.53
CA ASP A 303 12.36 -8.48 6.49
C ASP A 303 12.58 -7.83 5.12
N SER A 304 12.57 -8.65 4.05
CA SER A 304 12.72 -8.17 2.68
C SER A 304 11.66 -7.14 2.28
N ASP A 305 10.44 -7.32 2.81
CA ASP A 305 9.31 -6.41 2.57
C ASP A 305 9.54 -5.05 3.23
N PHE A 306 10.14 -5.04 4.43
CA PHE A 306 10.52 -3.80 5.10
C PHE A 306 11.62 -3.07 4.33
N LEU A 307 12.66 -3.78 3.88
CA LEU A 307 13.75 -3.19 3.09
C LEU A 307 13.24 -2.62 1.77
N LYS A 308 12.30 -3.30 1.11
CA LYS A 308 11.63 -2.78 -0.10
C LYS A 308 10.80 -1.53 0.22
N LYS A 309 10.01 -1.55 1.29
CA LYS A 309 9.21 -0.39 1.74
C LYS A 309 10.11 0.80 2.06
N LEU A 310 11.21 0.59 2.79
CA LEU A 310 12.22 1.61 3.06
C LEU A 310 12.75 2.17 1.73
N TYR A 311 13.13 1.33 0.78
CA TYR A 311 13.65 1.77 -0.52
C TYR A 311 12.64 2.56 -1.37
N ASP A 312 11.37 2.17 -1.34
CA ASP A 312 10.28 2.82 -2.09
C ASP A 312 9.87 4.18 -1.47
N VAL A 313 9.96 4.28 -0.14
CA VAL A 313 9.67 5.50 0.62
C VAL A 313 10.84 6.47 0.62
N VAL A 314 12.07 5.96 0.66
CA VAL A 314 13.30 6.76 0.63
C VAL A 314 13.46 7.38 -0.76
N ASP A 315 13.08 8.66 -0.82
CA ASP A 315 13.03 9.51 -2.01
C ASP A 315 14.36 9.49 -2.82
N VAL A 316 14.27 9.82 -4.11
CA VAL A 316 15.41 9.93 -5.03
C VAL A 316 16.50 10.84 -4.44
N LYS A 317 16.14 11.85 -3.63
CA LYS A 317 17.08 12.72 -2.92
C LYS A 317 18.12 11.95 -2.10
N TYR A 318 17.69 10.91 -1.37
CA TYR A 318 18.56 10.09 -0.54
C TYR A 318 19.55 9.29 -1.38
N LYS A 319 19.06 8.69 -2.46
CA LYS A 319 19.86 7.86 -3.38
C LYS A 319 20.90 8.69 -4.12
N ARG A 320 20.55 9.92 -4.50
CA ARG A 320 21.44 10.85 -5.21
C ARG A 320 22.60 11.30 -4.35
N ASN A 321 22.33 11.63 -3.08
CA ASN A 321 23.32 12.22 -2.19
C ASN A 321 24.10 11.18 -1.36
N LEU A 322 23.62 9.93 -1.28
CA LEU A 322 24.36 8.82 -0.71
C LEU A 322 25.58 8.48 -1.58
N LYS A 323 26.80 8.60 -1.01
CA LYS A 323 28.04 8.31 -1.74
C LYS A 323 28.58 6.92 -1.51
N ALA A 324 28.56 6.46 -0.26
CA ALA A 324 29.09 5.16 0.12
C ALA A 324 28.29 4.56 1.27
N VAL A 325 28.18 3.24 1.28
CA VAL A 325 27.65 2.44 2.38
C VAL A 325 28.74 1.47 2.82
N TYR A 326 29.33 1.70 3.99
CA TYR A 326 30.33 0.82 4.58
C TYR A 326 29.64 -0.22 5.45
N PHE A 327 29.74 -1.48 5.04
CA PHE A 327 29.15 -2.61 5.75
C PHE A 327 30.23 -3.30 6.57
N VAL A 328 30.24 -3.07 7.87
CA VAL A 328 31.31 -3.50 8.79
C VAL A 328 30.99 -4.85 9.44
N HIS A 329 31.98 -5.74 9.46
CA HIS A 329 31.89 -7.14 9.91
C HIS A 329 30.78 -7.95 9.20
N PRO A 330 30.74 -7.97 7.86
CA PRO A 330 29.75 -8.75 7.12
C PRO A 330 29.98 -10.26 7.28
N THR A 331 28.94 -10.98 7.71
CA THR A 331 28.95 -12.45 7.68
C THR A 331 28.74 -12.97 6.25
N PHE A 332 29.14 -14.22 5.96
CA PHE A 332 28.90 -14.83 4.63
C PHE A 332 27.42 -14.77 4.22
N ARG A 333 26.50 -15.09 5.15
CA ARG A 333 25.04 -14.98 4.92
C ARG A 333 24.63 -13.53 4.61
N SER A 334 25.23 -12.55 5.29
CA SER A 334 24.96 -11.13 5.08
C SER A 334 25.49 -10.60 3.75
N LYS A 335 26.69 -11.02 3.32
CA LYS A 335 27.23 -10.71 1.98
C LYS A 335 26.29 -11.23 0.89
N VAL A 336 25.85 -12.48 1.02
CA VAL A 336 24.91 -13.11 0.09
C VAL A 336 23.55 -12.39 0.09
N SER A 337 22.98 -12.11 1.27
CA SER A 337 21.70 -11.39 1.39
C SER A 337 21.77 -9.97 0.82
N THR A 338 22.86 -9.25 1.08
CA THR A 338 23.09 -7.90 0.55
C THR A 338 23.26 -7.95 -0.97
N TRP A 339 23.99 -8.93 -1.49
CA TRP A 339 24.14 -9.15 -2.93
C TRP A 339 22.80 -9.46 -3.61
N PHE A 340 21.95 -10.31 -3.02
CA PHE A 340 20.62 -10.59 -3.55
C PHE A 340 19.73 -9.34 -3.53
N PHE A 341 19.69 -8.59 -2.42
CA PHE A 341 18.90 -7.36 -2.30
C PHE A 341 19.33 -6.30 -3.33
N THR A 342 20.63 -6.08 -3.45
CA THR A 342 21.21 -5.06 -4.37
C THR A 342 21.18 -5.48 -5.83
N THR A 343 21.18 -6.78 -6.13
CA THR A 343 21.20 -7.27 -7.52
C THR A 343 19.80 -7.42 -8.09
N PHE A 344 18.83 -7.87 -7.28
CA PHE A 344 17.49 -8.20 -7.77
C PHE A 344 16.39 -7.22 -7.34
N SER A 345 16.59 -6.43 -6.27
CA SER A 345 15.59 -5.46 -5.79
C SER A 345 15.95 -4.00 -6.10
N VAL A 346 17.24 -3.64 -6.19
CA VAL A 346 17.67 -2.24 -6.22
C VAL A 346 18.84 -2.00 -7.20
N SER A 347 18.54 -1.54 -8.43
CA SER A 347 19.58 -1.13 -9.37
C SER A 347 20.29 0.17 -8.91
N GLY A 348 21.63 0.17 -8.85
CA GLY A 348 22.46 1.37 -8.59
C GLY A 348 23.00 1.57 -7.17
N LEU A 349 22.59 0.75 -6.18
CA LEU A 349 23.18 0.77 -4.83
C LEU A 349 24.38 -0.17 -4.70
N LYS A 350 24.46 -1.20 -5.56
CA LYS A 350 25.50 -2.23 -5.53
C LYS A 350 26.92 -1.65 -5.59
N ASP A 351 27.14 -0.66 -6.46
CA ASP A 351 28.45 -0.05 -6.67
C ASP A 351 28.87 0.88 -5.51
N LYS A 352 27.94 1.22 -4.62
CA LYS A 352 28.18 2.09 -3.45
C LYS A 352 28.42 1.31 -2.17
N ILE A 353 28.22 -0.01 -2.17
CA ILE A 353 28.36 -0.84 -0.97
C ILE A 353 29.80 -1.36 -0.89
N HIS A 354 30.48 -0.98 0.19
CA HIS A 354 31.82 -1.41 0.51
C HIS A 354 31.77 -2.35 1.71
N HIS A 355 32.13 -3.62 1.50
CA HIS A 355 32.26 -4.58 2.59
C HIS A 355 33.60 -4.37 3.29
N VAL A 356 33.53 -4.19 4.61
CA VAL A 356 34.67 -3.86 5.48
C VAL A 356 34.80 -4.98 6.51
N ASP A 357 35.84 -5.80 6.36
CA ASP A 357 36.07 -6.94 7.25
C ASP A 357 36.85 -6.55 8.53
N SER A 358 37.55 -5.39 8.53
CA SER A 358 38.28 -4.84 9.67
C SER A 358 38.09 -3.33 9.79
N LEU A 359 38.03 -2.81 11.02
CA LEU A 359 37.93 -1.37 11.28
C LEU A 359 39.09 -0.56 10.68
N HIS A 360 40.28 -1.14 10.50
CA HIS A 360 41.40 -0.46 9.86
C HIS A 360 41.10 -0.03 8.42
N GLN A 361 40.37 -0.86 7.67
CA GLN A 361 39.93 -0.52 6.32
C GLN A 361 38.92 0.63 6.34
N LEU A 362 38.09 0.73 7.38
CA LEU A 362 37.20 1.89 7.56
C LEU A 362 38.00 3.17 7.85
N PHE A 363 39.08 3.08 8.62
CA PHE A 363 39.93 4.23 8.97
C PHE A 363 40.61 4.88 7.77
N SER A 364 40.81 4.13 6.68
CA SER A 364 41.30 4.70 5.42
C SER A 364 40.34 5.73 4.81
N ALA A 365 39.03 5.54 5.05
CA ALA A 365 37.99 6.45 4.60
C ALA A 365 37.67 7.50 5.66
N ILE A 366 37.43 7.08 6.91
CA ILE A 366 36.93 7.95 7.97
C ILE A 366 37.86 7.92 9.17
N SER A 367 38.33 9.09 9.60
CA SER A 367 39.19 9.21 10.78
C SER A 367 38.53 8.63 12.04
N PRO A 368 39.24 7.87 12.89
CA PRO A 368 38.67 7.19 14.06
C PRO A 368 38.04 8.16 15.07
N GLU A 369 38.57 9.39 15.18
CA GLU A 369 38.04 10.45 16.06
C GLU A 369 36.67 10.99 15.61
N GLN A 370 36.29 10.75 14.34
CA GLN A 370 35.05 11.25 13.75
C GLN A 370 33.90 10.23 13.87
N ILE A 371 34.17 9.01 14.32
CA ILE A 371 33.17 7.96 14.51
C ILE A 371 33.08 7.58 15.98
N ASP A 372 31.90 7.74 16.56
CA ASP A 372 31.58 7.13 17.86
C ASP A 372 31.30 5.63 17.67
N PHE A 373 32.24 4.79 18.07
CA PHE A 373 32.14 3.34 17.97
C PHE A 373 31.44 2.75 19.19
N PRO A 374 30.40 1.91 19.01
CA PRO A 374 29.85 1.16 20.12
C PRO A 374 30.94 0.26 20.74
N PRO A 375 31.09 0.19 22.08
CA PRO A 375 32.19 -0.54 22.73
C PRO A 375 32.32 -1.99 22.29
N PHE A 376 31.19 -2.68 22.09
CA PHE A 376 31.17 -4.07 21.66
C PHE A 376 31.71 -4.30 20.24
N VAL A 377 31.73 -3.27 19.38
CA VAL A 377 32.29 -3.37 18.02
C VAL A 377 33.82 -3.38 18.11
N LEU A 378 34.39 -2.52 18.95
CA LEU A 378 35.83 -2.45 19.21
C LEU A 378 36.33 -3.75 19.85
N GLU A 379 35.61 -4.28 20.84
CA GLU A 379 35.93 -5.56 21.49
C GLU A 379 35.92 -6.72 20.51
N TYR A 380 34.94 -6.74 19.59
CA TYR A 380 34.84 -7.78 18.57
C TYR A 380 35.98 -7.69 17.54
N ASP A 381 36.27 -6.49 17.01
CA ASP A 381 37.36 -6.30 16.06
C ASP A 381 38.72 -6.62 16.70
N ALA A 382 38.94 -6.24 17.97
CA ALA A 382 40.13 -6.61 18.71
C ALA A 382 40.27 -8.13 18.93
N ARG A 383 39.16 -8.86 19.04
CA ARG A 383 39.17 -10.32 19.19
C ARG A 383 39.47 -11.04 17.86
N GLU A 384 38.82 -10.61 16.78
CA GLU A 384 38.90 -11.30 15.48
C GLU A 384 40.11 -10.83 14.65
N ASN A 385 40.39 -9.53 14.65
CA ASN A 385 41.44 -8.90 13.85
C ASN A 385 42.65 -8.44 14.67
N GLY A 386 42.57 -8.48 16.01
CA GLY A 386 43.66 -8.21 16.97
C GLY A 386 45.06 -8.70 16.59
N PRO A 387 45.24 -9.97 16.16
CA PRO A 387 46.54 -10.53 15.83
C PRO A 387 47.21 -9.91 14.60
N TYR A 388 46.46 -9.24 13.73
CA TYR A 388 46.98 -8.62 12.51
C TYR A 388 47.54 -7.21 12.76
N TYR A 389 47.09 -6.53 13.82
CA TYR A 389 47.59 -5.21 14.22
C TYR A 389 49.03 -5.23 14.73
N THR A 390 49.54 -6.39 15.18
CA THR A 390 50.89 -6.57 15.75
C THR A 390 51.95 -7.02 14.75
N SER A 391 51.62 -7.18 13.45
CA SER A 391 52.52 -7.77 12.45
C SER A 391 53.31 -6.79 11.56
N TYR A 392 53.21 -5.48 11.80
CA TYR A 392 54.12 -4.47 11.24
C TYR A 392 54.73 -3.65 12.39
N PRO A 393 56.02 -3.23 12.26
CA PRO A 393 56.78 -2.72 13.39
C PRO A 393 56.17 -1.43 13.94
N PRO A 394 56.34 -1.13 15.24
CA PRO A 394 55.96 0.16 15.77
C PRO A 394 56.73 1.24 15.02
N SER A 395 56.03 2.19 14.41
CA SER A 395 56.64 3.48 14.05
C SER A 395 57.16 4.14 15.33
N PRO A 396 58.34 4.75 15.31
CA PRO A 396 58.93 5.37 16.47
C PRO A 396 58.17 6.65 16.82
N ASP A 397 58.01 6.84 18.14
CA ASP A 397 57.80 8.10 18.85
C ASP A 397 56.57 8.94 18.48
N LEU A 398 55.61 9.00 19.43
CA LEU A 398 54.99 10.22 19.93
C LEU A 398 54.54 10.04 21.38
#